data_AF-A0A3A5AYK5-F1
#
_entry.id   AF-A0A3A5AYK5-F1
#
_cell.length_a   1.000
_cell.length_b   1.000
_cell.length_c   1.000
_cell.angle_alpha   90.00
_cell.angle_beta   90.00
_cell.angle_gamma   90.00
#
_symmetry.space_group_name_H-M   'P 1'
#
loop_
_entity.id
_entity.type
_entity.pdbx_description
1 polymer ?
#
loop_
_entity_poly.entity_id
_entity_poly.type
_entity_poly.pdbx_seq_one_letter_code
_entity_poly.pdbx_strand_id
1 'polypeptide(L)'
;MKIRRRSSSVIVLLLFGTLLFFNWNAATLEAGTWQELPPIALEECIMVDKVLAPNPLSPAENDFWMVLKYEEREPITGETGLNTDSALNLYLVTGLAILAEENVGLPYYQFLIVTFRDGGDSLATVQQWLLSDANNDGRLDNAKFERITPGNEGEDSQTEKMDIPLDQIQIFQEYFEKVNRELNNKAENGNPNTCLAS
;
A
#
# COMPACT_ATOMS: atom_id res chain seq x y z
N MET A 1 -68.08 -8.19 32.64
CA MET A 1 -68.31 -6.94 31.88
C MET A 1 -68.18 -5.74 32.81
N LYS A 2 -67.07 -4.98 32.74
CA LYS A 2 -66.99 -3.51 32.84
C LYS A 2 -65.53 -3.04 32.88
N ILE A 3 -65.16 -2.42 31.77
CA ILE A 3 -63.95 -1.63 31.55
C ILE A 3 -64.09 -0.31 32.32
N ARG A 4 -63.01 0.17 32.95
CA ARG A 4 -62.81 1.61 33.18
C ARG A 4 -61.42 2.03 32.73
N ARG A 5 -61.45 2.95 31.76
CA ARG A 5 -60.34 3.69 31.14
C ARG A 5 -59.99 4.95 31.96
N ARG A 6 -58.84 5.52 31.56
CA ARG A 6 -58.39 6.94 31.59
C ARG A 6 -57.45 7.25 32.76
N SER A 7 -56.34 7.97 32.60
CA SER A 7 -55.78 8.80 31.51
C SER A 7 -54.30 9.02 31.88
N SER A 8 -53.35 8.74 30.99
CA SER A 8 -52.59 9.70 30.16
C SER A 8 -51.82 10.79 30.92
N SER A 9 -50.53 10.85 30.58
CA SER A 9 -49.65 12.02 30.52
C SER A 9 -48.56 12.09 31.58
N VAL A 10 -47.35 12.39 31.07
CA VAL A 10 -46.09 12.66 31.79
C VAL A 10 -45.47 11.35 32.32
N ILE A 11 -44.54 10.67 31.64
CA ILE A 11 -43.17 11.10 31.33
C ILE A 11 -42.76 10.42 30.01
N VAL A 12 -43.06 11.10 28.91
CA VAL A 12 -42.37 10.96 27.63
C VAL A 12 -41.32 12.05 27.64
N LEU A 13 -40.10 11.75 28.06
CA LEU A 13 -38.86 12.53 27.85
C LEU A 13 -37.80 11.96 28.81
N LEU A 14 -36.58 11.77 28.30
CA LEU A 14 -35.39 11.27 29.02
C LEU A 14 -35.39 9.74 29.19
N LEU A 15 -35.14 8.98 28.13
CA LEU A 15 -33.78 8.49 27.85
C LEU A 15 -33.64 8.15 26.34
N PHE A 16 -33.91 9.14 25.50
CA PHE A 16 -33.53 9.16 24.07
C PHE A 16 -32.11 9.77 23.92
N GLY A 17 -31.19 9.35 24.78
CA GLY A 17 -29.80 9.77 24.76
C GLY A 17 -28.93 8.53 24.75
N THR A 18 -27.91 8.53 23.88
CA THR A 18 -26.89 7.48 23.70
C THR A 18 -27.27 6.28 22.84
N LEU A 19 -27.74 6.52 21.61
CA LEU A 19 -27.37 5.68 20.46
C LEU A 19 -27.03 6.58 19.27
N LEU A 20 -26.14 7.55 19.49
CA LEU A 20 -25.27 8.01 18.41
C LEU A 20 -24.21 6.92 18.26
N PHE A 21 -24.56 5.85 17.56
CA PHE A 21 -23.54 5.04 16.89
C PHE A 21 -22.82 6.03 15.98
N PHE A 22 -21.57 6.33 16.32
CA PHE A 22 -20.61 6.86 15.37
C PHE A 22 -20.55 5.83 14.23
N ASN A 23 -21.39 6.02 13.22
CA ASN A 23 -21.13 5.48 11.91
C ASN A 23 -19.89 6.22 11.42
N TRP A 24 -18.72 5.67 11.75
CA TRP A 24 -17.59 5.85 10.87
C TRP A 24 -18.03 5.27 9.53
N ASN A 25 -18.33 6.17 8.59
CA ASN A 25 -18.46 5.80 7.20
C ASN A 25 -17.06 5.36 6.77
N ALA A 26 -16.74 4.08 6.97
CA ALA A 26 -15.78 3.44 6.08
C ALA A 26 -16.42 3.59 4.70
N ALA A 27 -15.91 4.51 3.89
CA ALA A 27 -16.33 4.63 2.51
C ALA A 27 -16.17 3.22 1.91
N THR A 28 -17.29 2.69 1.40
CA THR A 28 -17.32 1.37 0.82
C THR A 28 -16.59 1.44 -0.51
N LEU A 29 -15.39 0.88 -0.54
CA LEU A 29 -14.55 0.76 -1.72
C LEU A 29 -15.34 0.06 -2.85
N GLU A 30 -15.47 0.70 -4.01
CA GLU A 30 -16.14 0.10 -5.16
C GLU A 30 -15.35 -1.11 -5.66
N ALA A 31 -16.06 -2.21 -5.95
CA ALA A 31 -15.45 -3.43 -6.51
C ALA A 31 -14.75 -3.10 -7.84
N GLY A 32 -13.46 -3.42 -7.93
CA GLY A 32 -12.62 -3.18 -9.12
C GLY A 32 -11.49 -2.19 -8.90
N THR A 33 -11.66 -1.21 -8.01
CA THR A 33 -10.67 -0.12 -7.83
C THR A 33 -9.31 -0.60 -7.29
N TRP A 34 -9.30 -1.60 -6.41
CA TRP A 34 -8.07 -2.17 -5.85
C TRP A 34 -7.46 -3.27 -6.72
N GLN A 35 -8.16 -3.73 -7.77
CA GLN A 35 -7.70 -4.79 -8.67
C GLN A 35 -6.80 -4.24 -9.78
N GLU A 36 -6.86 -2.94 -10.04
CA GLU A 36 -6.12 -2.27 -11.11
C GLU A 36 -4.80 -1.71 -10.57
N LEU A 37 -3.72 -2.51 -10.69
CA LEU A 37 -2.37 -2.01 -10.38
C LEU A 37 -1.89 -1.03 -11.46
N PRO A 38 -1.17 0.04 -11.08
CA PRO A 38 -0.60 0.99 -12.03
C PRO A 38 0.42 0.29 -12.94
N PRO A 39 0.50 0.62 -14.24
CA PRO A 39 1.46 0.00 -15.14
C PRO A 39 2.90 0.23 -14.65
N ILE A 40 3.74 -0.78 -14.84
CA ILE A 40 5.16 -0.74 -14.49
C ILE A 40 5.90 -0.07 -15.65
N ALA A 41 5.96 1.26 -15.61
CA ALA A 41 6.71 2.09 -16.56
C ALA A 41 8.00 2.58 -15.88
N LEU A 42 8.90 1.65 -15.51
CA LEU A 42 10.12 2.02 -14.78
C LEU A 42 11.05 2.84 -15.68
N GLU A 43 11.02 4.16 -15.52
CA GLU A 43 11.89 5.06 -16.27
C GLU A 43 13.38 4.74 -16.03
N GLU A 44 14.25 5.24 -16.91
CA GLU A 44 15.70 5.02 -16.82
C GLU A 44 16.35 5.84 -15.69
N CYS A 45 15.72 6.90 -15.19
CA CYS A 45 16.17 7.66 -14.01
C CYS A 45 15.74 6.94 -12.73
N ILE A 46 16.64 6.20 -12.11
CA ILE A 46 16.36 5.54 -10.83
C ILE A 46 17.47 5.82 -9.84
N MET A 47 17.10 6.15 -8.61
CA MET A 47 17.97 5.94 -7.46
C MET A 47 17.64 4.58 -6.86
N VAL A 48 18.40 3.55 -7.24
CA VAL A 48 18.29 2.25 -6.58
C VAL A 48 19.11 2.32 -5.30
N ASP A 49 18.48 2.79 -4.23
CA ASP A 49 19.07 2.72 -2.91
C ASP A 49 18.92 1.30 -2.37
N LYS A 50 20.02 0.53 -2.39
CA LYS A 50 20.11 -0.72 -1.64
C LYS A 50 20.44 -0.41 -0.20
N VAL A 51 19.42 -0.37 0.66
CA VAL A 51 19.61 -0.18 2.09
C VAL A 51 19.58 -1.54 2.78
N LEU A 52 20.72 -1.94 3.35
CA LEU A 52 20.81 -3.08 4.26
C LEU A 52 20.92 -2.54 5.69
N ALA A 53 19.92 -2.80 6.51
CA ALA A 53 19.86 -2.33 7.90
C ALA A 53 19.24 -3.40 8.82
N PRO A 54 19.53 -3.38 10.13
CA PRO A 54 18.85 -4.26 11.08
C PRO A 54 17.33 -4.10 10.98
N ASN A 55 16.61 -5.22 11.08
CA ASN A 55 15.16 -5.21 11.08
C ASN A 55 14.65 -4.52 12.37
N PRO A 56 14.03 -3.33 12.28
CA PRO A 56 13.63 -2.57 13.47
C PRO A 56 12.47 -3.22 14.24
N LEU A 57 11.82 -4.22 13.65
CA LEU A 57 10.70 -4.97 14.25
C LEU A 57 11.16 -6.29 14.88
N SER A 58 12.44 -6.66 14.74
CA SER A 58 12.97 -7.91 15.23
C SER A 58 13.90 -7.69 16.42
N PRO A 59 13.80 -8.50 17.48
CA PRO A 59 14.77 -8.49 18.57
C PRO A 59 16.05 -9.25 18.22
N ALA A 60 16.10 -9.95 17.08
CA ALA A 60 17.25 -10.75 16.68
C ALA A 60 18.34 -9.86 16.07
N GLU A 61 19.57 -9.95 16.58
CA GLU A 61 20.71 -9.16 16.10
C GLU A 61 21.14 -9.54 14.67
N ASN A 62 20.73 -10.73 14.21
CA ASN A 62 21.08 -11.27 12.91
C ASN A 62 19.96 -11.13 11.86
N ASP A 63 18.93 -10.35 12.15
CA ASP A 63 17.80 -10.10 11.27
C ASP A 63 17.91 -8.70 10.63
N PHE A 64 17.87 -8.67 9.30
CA PHE A 64 18.11 -7.49 8.49
C PHE A 64 17.03 -7.32 7.44
N TRP A 65 16.75 -6.07 7.07
CA TRP A 65 15.99 -5.74 5.88
C TRP A 65 16.92 -5.22 4.79
N MET A 66 16.74 -5.77 3.60
CA MET A 66 17.25 -5.21 2.36
C MET A 66 16.08 -4.54 1.64
N VAL A 67 16.18 -3.23 1.43
CA VAL A 67 15.19 -2.44 0.68
C VAL A 67 15.78 -2.06 -0.67
N LEU A 68 15.06 -2.34 -1.75
CA LEU A 68 15.28 -1.79 -3.08
C LEU A 68 14.14 -0.82 -3.40
N LYS A 69 14.48 0.35 -3.94
CA LYS A 69 13.54 1.44 -4.16
C LYS A 69 13.48 1.85 -5.63
N TYR A 70 12.28 2.23 -6.06
CA TYR A 70 11.99 2.98 -7.26
C TYR A 70 11.13 4.18 -6.84
N GLU A 71 11.61 5.38 -7.10
CA GLU A 71 10.91 6.62 -6.79
C GLU A 71 10.90 7.53 -8.02
N GLU A 72 9.72 7.84 -8.54
CA GLU A 72 9.54 8.83 -9.60
C GLU A 72 9.65 10.24 -8.99
N ARG A 73 10.64 11.01 -9.44
CA ARG A 73 10.89 12.38 -8.98
C ARG A 73 10.18 13.44 -9.82
N GLU A 74 9.88 13.14 -11.08
CA GLU A 74 9.20 14.04 -12.02
C GLU A 74 8.01 13.32 -12.65
N PRO A 75 6.98 14.06 -13.09
CA PRO A 75 5.78 13.47 -13.64
C PRO A 75 6.04 12.77 -14.99
N ILE A 76 5.40 11.61 -15.20
CA ILE A 76 5.52 10.81 -16.41
C ILE A 76 5.12 11.65 -17.63
N THR A 77 6.11 12.07 -18.42
CA THR A 77 5.88 12.69 -19.73
C THR A 77 6.21 11.69 -20.83
N GLY A 78 5.27 10.77 -21.07
CA GLY A 78 5.30 9.97 -22.29
C GLY A 78 5.10 8.47 -22.14
N GLU A 79 3.96 8.05 -21.59
CA GLU A 79 3.29 6.85 -22.08
C GLU A 79 1.79 7.15 -22.25
N THR A 80 1.23 6.73 -23.38
CA THR A 80 -0.18 6.97 -23.74
C THR A 80 -1.11 6.31 -22.73
N GLY A 81 -1.65 7.09 -21.79
CA GLY A 81 -2.73 6.64 -20.90
C GLY A 81 -2.68 7.17 -19.46
N LEU A 82 -1.54 7.69 -18.99
CA LEU A 82 -1.42 8.23 -17.63
C LEU A 82 -1.52 9.76 -17.60
N ASN A 83 -2.14 10.30 -16.55
CA ASN A 83 -2.17 11.74 -16.32
C ASN A 83 -0.73 12.23 -16.07
N THR A 84 -0.34 13.33 -16.70
CA THR A 84 1.01 13.92 -16.65
C THR A 84 1.39 14.45 -15.27
N ASP A 85 0.58 14.23 -14.24
CA ASP A 85 0.87 14.58 -12.85
C ASP A 85 0.85 13.34 -11.93
N SER A 86 0.85 12.14 -12.49
CA SER A 86 0.89 10.89 -11.72
C SER A 86 2.32 10.51 -11.35
N ALA A 87 2.49 9.80 -10.23
CA ALA A 87 3.78 9.24 -9.83
C ALA A 87 3.62 7.83 -9.24
N LEU A 88 4.50 6.92 -9.65
CA LEU A 88 4.62 5.55 -9.15
C LEU A 88 5.89 5.40 -8.32
N ASN A 89 5.75 4.89 -7.10
CA ASN A 89 6.87 4.50 -6.25
C ASN A 89 6.73 3.02 -5.87
N LEU A 90 7.82 2.27 -5.94
CA LEU A 90 7.87 0.85 -5.59
C LEU A 90 8.97 0.61 -4.56
N TYR A 91 8.66 -0.17 -3.52
CA TYR A 91 9.62 -0.57 -2.50
C TYR A 91 9.57 -2.07 -2.33
N LEU A 92 10.62 -2.75 -2.79
CA LEU A 92 10.79 -4.18 -2.56
C LEU A 92 11.63 -4.37 -1.29
N VAL A 93 11.03 -4.96 -0.27
CA VAL A 93 11.66 -5.22 1.01
C VAL A 93 11.84 -6.72 1.18
N THR A 94 13.07 -7.14 1.41
CA THR A 94 13.45 -8.54 1.63
C THR A 94 14.01 -8.69 3.04
N GLY A 95 13.38 -9.53 3.86
CA GLY A 95 13.86 -9.94 5.17
C GLY A 95 14.96 -10.99 5.02
N LEU A 96 16.11 -10.75 5.65
CA LEU A 96 17.31 -11.55 5.56
C LEU A 96 17.74 -12.00 6.97
N ALA A 97 17.86 -13.30 7.16
CA ALA A 97 18.54 -13.86 8.32
C ALA A 97 20.02 -14.06 7.98
N ILE A 98 20.91 -13.31 8.62
CA ILE A 98 22.36 -13.44 8.40
C ILE A 98 22.91 -14.52 9.31
N LEU A 99 23.65 -15.48 8.73
CA LEU A 99 24.40 -16.47 9.48
C LEU A 99 25.78 -15.88 9.81
N ALA A 100 26.03 -15.62 11.09
CA ALA A 100 27.21 -14.91 11.60
C ALA A 100 28.56 -15.54 11.19
N GLU A 101 28.57 -16.84 10.90
CA GLU A 101 29.80 -17.57 10.55
C GLU A 101 30.17 -17.45 9.06
N GLU A 102 29.21 -17.11 8.20
CA GLU A 102 29.40 -17.16 6.73
C GLU A 102 29.16 -15.81 6.03
N ASN A 103 28.64 -14.79 6.72
CA ASN A 103 28.14 -13.55 6.10
C ASN A 103 27.13 -13.79 4.96
N VAL A 104 26.46 -14.95 4.98
CA VAL A 104 25.41 -15.31 4.02
C VAL A 104 24.07 -14.90 4.62
N GLY A 105 23.32 -14.07 3.88
CA GLY A 105 21.94 -13.72 4.21
C GLY A 105 20.97 -14.68 3.52
N LEU A 106 20.11 -15.33 4.30
CA LEU A 106 19.04 -16.18 3.78
C LEU A 106 17.73 -15.37 3.74
N PRO A 107 17.14 -15.13 2.55
CA PRO A 107 15.84 -14.49 2.45
C PRO A 107 14.75 -15.42 2.96
N TYR A 108 13.90 -14.91 3.85
CA TYR A 108 12.81 -15.68 4.48
C TYR A 108 11.44 -15.00 4.40
N TYR A 109 11.41 -13.74 3.95
CA TYR A 109 10.19 -12.95 3.81
C TYR A 109 10.43 -11.89 2.74
N GLN A 110 9.44 -11.63 1.89
CA GLN A 110 9.49 -10.56 0.91
C GLN A 110 8.15 -9.84 0.81
N PHE A 111 8.20 -8.52 0.71
CA PHE A 111 7.01 -7.73 0.41
C PHE A 111 7.31 -6.57 -0.52
N LEU A 112 6.33 -6.24 -1.34
CA LEU A 112 6.33 -5.13 -2.26
C LEU A 112 5.30 -4.10 -1.80
N ILE A 113 5.75 -2.86 -1.61
CA ILE A 113 4.88 -1.70 -1.48
C ILE A 113 4.80 -1.03 -2.85
N VAL A 114 3.58 -0.91 -3.38
CA VAL A 114 3.28 -0.15 -4.60
C VAL A 114 2.52 1.08 -4.16
N THR A 115 3.05 2.27 -4.41
CA THR A 115 2.39 3.55 -4.11
C THR A 115 2.16 4.30 -5.42
N PHE A 116 0.90 4.55 -5.74
CA PHE A 116 0.49 5.34 -6.89
C PHE A 116 -0.17 6.63 -6.44
N ARG A 117 0.34 7.74 -6.91
CA ARG A 117 -0.24 9.07 -6.71
C ARG A 117 -0.87 9.50 -8.03
N ASP A 118 -2.16 9.79 -8.01
CA ASP A 118 -2.90 10.33 -9.14
C ASP A 118 -3.25 11.80 -8.90
N GLY A 119 -2.70 12.68 -9.74
CA GLY A 119 -2.91 14.13 -9.73
C GLY A 119 -1.75 14.94 -9.14
N GLY A 120 -1.64 16.18 -9.62
CA GLY A 120 -0.67 17.17 -9.15
C GLY A 120 -1.14 17.86 -7.87
N ASP A 121 -0.21 18.17 -6.97
CA ASP A 121 -0.42 19.00 -5.76
C ASP A 121 -1.23 18.36 -4.60
N SER A 122 -1.72 19.20 -3.68
CA SER A 122 -2.32 18.84 -2.39
C SER A 122 -3.65 18.09 -2.48
N LEU A 123 -4.19 17.91 -3.68
CA LEU A 123 -5.45 17.21 -3.96
C LEU A 123 -5.24 15.83 -4.62
N ALA A 124 -4.01 15.34 -4.67
CA ALA A 124 -3.71 14.03 -5.25
C ALA A 124 -4.28 12.87 -4.43
N THR A 125 -4.92 11.93 -5.10
CA THR A 125 -5.34 10.66 -4.48
C THR A 125 -4.12 9.74 -4.41
N VAL A 126 -3.88 9.14 -3.24
CA VAL A 126 -2.79 8.18 -3.05
C VAL A 126 -3.40 6.79 -2.88
N GLN A 127 -2.96 5.85 -3.70
CA GLN A 127 -3.33 4.44 -3.61
C GLN A 127 -2.09 3.63 -3.26
N GLN A 128 -2.22 2.68 -2.35
CA GLN A 128 -1.11 1.84 -1.92
C GLN A 128 -1.53 0.38 -1.83
N TRP A 129 -0.72 -0.48 -2.44
CA TRP A 129 -0.80 -1.92 -2.28
C TRP A 129 0.39 -2.42 -1.48
N LEU A 130 0.14 -3.31 -0.54
CA LEU A 130 1.16 -4.10 0.14
C LEU A 130 0.95 -5.55 -0.30
N LEU A 131 1.87 -6.10 -1.08
CA LEU A 131 1.84 -7.48 -1.55
C LEU A 131 2.95 -8.26 -0.83
N SER A 132 2.65 -9.39 -0.21
CA SER A 132 3.61 -10.11 0.62
C SER A 132 3.68 -11.60 0.30
N ASP A 133 4.90 -12.08 0.12
CA ASP A 133 5.32 -13.48 0.18
C ASP A 133 5.96 -13.70 1.57
N ALA A 134 5.18 -14.28 2.49
CA ALA A 134 5.52 -14.32 3.89
C ALA A 134 6.48 -15.46 4.27
N ASN A 135 6.64 -16.43 3.38
CA ASN A 135 7.50 -17.59 3.59
C ASN A 135 8.63 -17.69 2.55
N ASN A 136 8.68 -16.74 1.61
CA ASN A 136 9.63 -16.66 0.51
C ASN A 136 9.59 -17.90 -0.41
N ASP A 137 8.39 -18.47 -0.63
CA ASP A 137 8.17 -19.61 -1.54
C ASP A 137 7.92 -19.18 -2.99
N GLY A 138 7.90 -17.87 -3.24
CA GLY A 138 7.66 -17.24 -4.53
C GLY A 138 6.18 -16.95 -4.78
N ARG A 139 5.26 -17.19 -3.84
CA ARG A 139 3.83 -16.93 -3.98
C ARG A 139 3.37 -15.89 -2.98
N LEU A 140 2.44 -15.04 -3.42
CA LEU A 140 1.82 -14.08 -2.53
C LEU A 140 0.88 -14.78 -1.53
N ASP A 141 1.11 -14.55 -0.25
CA ASP A 141 0.30 -15.04 0.87
C ASP A 141 -0.71 -14.00 1.35
N ASN A 142 -0.32 -12.72 1.33
CA ASN A 142 -1.12 -11.62 1.87
C ASN A 142 -1.08 -10.42 0.93
N ALA A 143 -2.21 -9.72 0.83
CA ALA A 143 -2.25 -8.42 0.19
C ALA A 143 -3.16 -7.44 0.94
N LYS A 144 -2.78 -6.17 0.95
CA LYS A 144 -3.58 -5.08 1.52
C LYS A 144 -3.64 -3.92 0.55
N PHE A 145 -4.73 -3.18 0.63
CA PHE A 145 -4.95 -1.97 -0.14
C PHE A 145 -5.33 -0.81 0.78
N GLU A 146 -4.79 0.36 0.50
CA GLU A 146 -5.14 1.62 1.13
C GLU A 146 -5.33 2.71 0.07
N ARG A 147 -6.39 3.50 0.19
CA ARG A 147 -6.61 4.70 -0.62
C ARG A 147 -6.82 5.90 0.28
N ILE A 148 -6.10 6.98 0.00
CA ILE A 148 -6.21 8.26 0.69
C ILE A 148 -6.67 9.28 -0.33
N THR A 149 -7.86 9.82 -0.12
CA THR A 149 -8.44 10.89 -0.93
C THR A 149 -8.42 12.18 -0.10
N PRO A 150 -7.71 13.22 -0.52
CA PRO A 150 -7.68 14.49 0.21
C PRO A 150 -9.08 15.12 0.23
N GLY A 151 -9.42 15.75 1.35
CA GLY A 151 -10.63 16.57 1.46
C GLY A 151 -10.47 17.89 0.73
N ASN A 152 -11.57 18.57 0.41
CA ASN A 152 -11.51 19.95 -0.08
C ASN A 152 -11.10 20.91 1.05
N GLU A 153 -10.93 22.20 0.75
CA GLU A 153 -10.53 23.20 1.77
C GLU A 153 -11.38 23.11 3.05
N GLY A 154 -10.73 22.73 4.16
CA GLY A 154 -11.36 22.60 5.47
C GLY A 154 -12.04 21.25 5.76
N GLU A 155 -12.00 20.30 4.82
CA GLU A 155 -12.46 18.93 5.01
C GLU A 155 -11.28 18.00 5.36
N ASP A 156 -11.53 17.02 6.23
CA ASP A 156 -10.55 15.98 6.55
C ASP A 156 -10.35 15.03 5.35
N SER A 157 -9.13 14.50 5.19
CA SER A 157 -8.85 13.45 4.21
C SER A 157 -9.65 12.17 4.51
N GLN A 158 -10.15 11.52 3.47
CA GLN A 158 -10.79 10.21 3.58
C GLN A 158 -9.76 9.11 3.37
N THR A 159 -9.81 8.08 4.21
CA THR A 159 -8.95 6.90 4.10
C THR A 159 -9.78 5.63 4.04
N GLU A 160 -9.56 4.85 3.00
CA GLU A 160 -10.17 3.54 2.78
C GLU A 160 -9.09 2.47 2.91
N LYS A 161 -9.38 1.39 3.66
CA LYS A 161 -8.46 0.29 3.90
C LYS A 161 -9.16 -1.04 3.68
N MET A 162 -8.45 -1.99 3.08
CA MET A 162 -8.96 -3.32 2.80
C MET A 162 -7.86 -4.37 2.92
N ASP A 163 -8.16 -5.46 3.61
CA ASP A 163 -7.40 -6.71 3.46
C ASP A 163 -7.97 -7.46 2.24
N ILE A 164 -7.09 -7.79 1.29
CA ILE A 164 -7.51 -8.44 0.04
C ILE A 164 -7.79 -9.93 0.33
N PRO A 165 -8.93 -10.48 -0.12
CA PRO A 165 -9.26 -11.89 0.08
C PRO A 165 -8.23 -12.83 -0.55
N LEU A 166 -7.89 -13.93 0.16
CA LEU A 166 -6.88 -14.91 -0.28
C LEU A 166 -7.14 -15.46 -1.70
N ASP A 167 -8.41 -15.68 -2.07
CA ASP A 167 -8.80 -16.18 -3.39
C ASP A 167 -8.58 -15.16 -4.52
N GLN A 168 -8.38 -13.88 -4.17
CA GLN A 168 -8.13 -12.80 -5.11
C GLN A 168 -6.67 -12.39 -5.18
N ILE A 169 -5.82 -12.78 -4.22
CA ILE A 169 -4.41 -12.35 -4.16
C ILE A 169 -3.65 -12.74 -5.44
N GLN A 170 -3.97 -13.90 -6.02
CA GLN A 170 -3.28 -14.43 -7.19
C GLN A 170 -3.33 -13.49 -8.41
N ILE A 171 -4.31 -12.59 -8.49
CA ILE A 171 -4.38 -11.60 -9.58
C ILE A 171 -3.17 -10.67 -9.62
N PHE A 172 -2.47 -10.51 -8.49
CA PHE A 172 -1.29 -9.64 -8.36
C PHE A 172 0.04 -10.37 -8.54
N GLN A 173 0.03 -11.70 -8.70
CA GLN A 173 1.25 -12.50 -8.74
C GLN A 173 2.17 -12.10 -9.90
N GLU A 174 1.62 -11.98 -11.11
CA GLU A 174 2.42 -11.63 -12.30
C GLU A 174 3.06 -10.24 -12.15
N TYR A 175 2.34 -9.31 -11.53
CA TYR A 175 2.87 -7.98 -11.23
C TYR A 175 4.03 -8.04 -10.24
N PHE A 176 3.84 -8.75 -9.13
CA PHE A 176 4.86 -8.93 -8.10
C PHE A 176 6.14 -9.54 -8.69
N GLU A 177 6.02 -10.61 -9.46
CA GLU A 177 7.16 -11.27 -10.12
C GLU A 177 7.86 -10.34 -11.11
N LYS A 178 7.11 -9.55 -11.88
CA LYS A 178 7.66 -8.58 -12.83
C LYS A 178 8.44 -7.49 -12.11
N VAL A 179 7.88 -6.86 -11.09
CA VAL A 179 8.57 -5.81 -10.30
C VAL A 179 9.79 -6.37 -9.59
N ASN A 180 9.67 -7.53 -8.95
CA ASN A 180 10.77 -8.21 -8.27
C ASN A 180 11.96 -8.42 -9.23
N ARG A 181 11.69 -8.97 -10.42
CA ARG A 181 12.70 -9.18 -11.45
C ARG A 181 13.33 -7.87 -11.93
N GLU A 182 12.52 -6.85 -12.22
CA GLU A 182 13.02 -5.60 -12.77
C GLU A 182 13.86 -4.81 -11.76
N LEU A 183 13.41 -4.70 -10.50
CA LEU A 183 14.17 -4.00 -9.46
C LEU A 183 15.49 -4.71 -9.15
N ASN A 184 15.50 -6.04 -9.03
CA ASN A 184 16.75 -6.78 -8.81
C ASN A 184 17.70 -6.68 -10.00
N ASN A 185 17.20 -6.84 -11.24
CA ASN A 185 18.02 -6.71 -12.44
C ASN A 185 18.68 -5.32 -12.52
N LYS A 186 17.93 -4.24 -12.21
CA LYS A 186 18.49 -2.89 -12.15
C LYS A 186 19.48 -2.72 -11.00
N ALA A 187 19.25 -3.32 -9.83
CA ALA A 187 20.19 -3.28 -8.71
C ALA A 187 21.52 -3.99 -9.00
N GLU A 188 21.51 -5.05 -9.80
CA GLU A 188 22.70 -5.82 -10.19
C GLU A 188 23.49 -5.18 -11.33
N ASN A 189 22.79 -4.63 -12.34
CA ASN A 189 23.39 -4.24 -13.62
C ASN A 189 23.38 -2.72 -13.89
N GLY A 190 22.63 -1.94 -13.10
CA GLY A 190 22.48 -0.50 -13.29
C GLY A 190 23.55 0.33 -12.59
N ASN A 191 23.93 1.46 -13.18
CA ASN A 191 24.70 2.48 -12.46
C ASN A 191 23.75 3.25 -11.53
N PRO A 192 23.97 3.26 -10.21
CA PRO A 192 23.02 3.78 -9.21
C PRO A 192 22.75 5.30 -9.30
N ASN A 193 23.49 6.04 -10.14
CA ASN A 193 23.45 7.52 -10.20
C ASN A 193 23.37 8.12 -11.62
N THR A 194 23.05 7.34 -12.64
CA THR A 194 22.84 7.91 -13.99
C THR A 194 21.37 8.14 -14.26
N CYS A 195 20.94 9.38 -14.08
CA CYS A 195 20.05 9.97 -15.05
C CYS A 195 20.89 10.22 -16.32
N LEU A 196 20.54 9.60 -17.44
CA LEU A 196 21.09 10.04 -18.71
C LEU A 196 20.48 11.40 -18.99
N ALA A 197 21.33 12.41 -19.13
CA ALA A 197 20.91 13.71 -19.64
C ALA A 197 20.07 13.48 -20.91
N SER A 198 18.94 14.18 -20.95
CA SER A 198 18.09 14.41 -22.12
C SER A 198 18.86 14.50 -23.44
#